data_AF-A0A838VL19-F1
#
_entry.id   AF-A0A838VL19-F1
#
_cell.length_a   1.000
_cell.length_b   1.000
_cell.length_c   1.000
_cell.angle_alpha   90.00
_cell.angle_beta   90.00
_cell.angle_gamma   90.00
#
_symmetry.space_group_name_H-M   'P 1'
#
loop_
_entity.id
_entity.type
_entity.pdbx_description
1 polymer ?
#
loop_
_entity_poly.entity_id
_entity_poly.type
_entity_poly.pdbx_seq_one_letter_code
_entity_poly.pdbx_strand_id
1 'polypeptide(L)'
;MTKEQCKKIESYEFAAIVNVASSFPIFLRTAYNEQVTKELIKQLEDPENLWLVLKRSVELSQREIDLQYENPWDTALTVYLWVLSLTKLEAAQTAAAFVRQAKNGWWSTKFANALLQNYKNNHIRKFDRSRIKFKSTQEISASQIKPELIISSKNAKPEEHKIARQPAFNWNHSQQKISVLNITRHPIVELSHK
;
A
#
# COMPACT_ATOMS: atom_id res chain seq x y z
N MET A 1 21.04 -0.55 -4.57
CA MET A 1 19.66 -0.89 -5.01
C MET A 1 19.71 -1.28 -6.44
N THR A 2 19.20 -2.47 -6.75
CA THR A 2 19.08 -2.87 -8.13
C THR A 2 17.84 -2.21 -8.73
N LYS A 3 18.01 -1.49 -9.85
CA LYS A 3 16.93 -1.01 -10.72
C LYS A 3 15.87 -2.10 -11.01
N GLU A 4 16.26 -3.36 -10.82
CA GLU A 4 15.42 -4.55 -10.85
C GLU A 4 14.24 -4.54 -9.85
N GLN A 5 14.43 -4.21 -8.57
CA GLN A 5 13.30 -4.16 -7.61
C GLN A 5 12.29 -3.09 -8.00
N CYS A 6 12.78 -1.92 -8.44
CA CYS A 6 11.90 -0.87 -8.95
C CYS A 6 11.08 -1.36 -10.15
N LYS A 7 11.74 -1.98 -11.15
CA LYS A 7 11.05 -2.55 -12.32
C LYS A 7 10.00 -3.60 -11.94
N LYS A 8 10.28 -4.46 -10.96
CA LYS A 8 9.33 -5.47 -10.47
C LYS A 8 8.13 -4.82 -9.78
N ILE A 9 8.34 -3.84 -8.90
CA ILE A 9 7.25 -3.09 -8.24
C ILE A 9 6.42 -2.28 -9.24
N GLU A 10 7.04 -1.77 -10.30
CA GLU A 10 6.38 -1.02 -11.38
C GLU A 10 5.65 -1.92 -12.39
N SER A 11 5.72 -3.24 -12.23
CA SER A 11 5.10 -4.17 -13.18
C SER A 11 3.60 -4.31 -12.97
N TYR A 12 2.88 -4.64 -14.05
CA TYR A 12 1.45 -4.96 -13.98
C TYR A 12 1.15 -6.19 -13.11
N GLU A 13 2.07 -7.17 -13.05
CA GLU A 13 1.93 -8.36 -12.21
C GLU A 13 1.89 -7.97 -10.73
N PHE A 14 2.84 -7.13 -10.30
CA PHE A 14 2.86 -6.62 -8.93
C PHE A 14 1.60 -5.79 -8.62
N ALA A 15 1.19 -4.92 -9.56
CA ALA A 15 -0.03 -4.15 -9.42
C ALA A 15 -1.28 -5.05 -9.27
N ALA A 16 -1.38 -6.10 -10.10
CA ALA A 16 -2.50 -7.04 -10.06
C ALA A 16 -2.58 -7.79 -8.73
N ILE A 17 -1.44 -8.23 -8.16
CA ILE A 17 -1.39 -8.91 -6.86
C ILE A 17 -1.86 -7.98 -5.74
N VAL A 18 -1.35 -6.75 -5.71
CA VAL A 18 -1.60 -5.82 -4.59
C VAL A 18 -2.99 -5.18 -4.68
N ASN A 19 -3.50 -4.91 -5.88
CA ASN A 19 -4.79 -4.24 -6.08
C ASN A 19 -6.01 -5.16 -5.86
N VAL A 20 -5.84 -6.45 -5.55
CA VAL A 20 -6.95 -7.30 -5.07
C VAL A 20 -7.49 -6.83 -3.71
N ALA A 21 -6.73 -5.99 -3.00
CA ALA A 21 -7.09 -5.49 -1.68
C ALA A 21 -8.35 -4.59 -1.69
N SER A 22 -9.34 -4.94 -0.86
CA SER A 22 -10.57 -4.16 -0.67
C SER A 22 -10.39 -2.92 0.23
N SER A 23 -9.24 -2.77 0.89
CA SER A 23 -8.97 -1.65 1.79
C SER A 23 -7.48 -1.34 1.90
N PHE A 24 -7.16 -0.12 2.31
CA PHE A 24 -5.77 0.35 2.42
C PHE A 24 -4.89 -0.48 3.39
N PRO A 25 -5.38 -0.92 4.57
CA PRO A 25 -4.58 -1.80 5.43
C PRO A 25 -4.28 -3.16 4.78
N ILE A 26 -5.23 -3.72 4.01
CA ILE A 26 -5.03 -4.97 3.28
C ILE A 26 -4.06 -4.75 2.12
N PHE A 27 -4.14 -3.60 1.43
CA PHE A 27 -3.20 -3.19 0.39
C PHE A 27 -1.76 -3.19 0.92
N LEU A 28 -1.50 -2.48 2.02
CA LEU A 28 -0.16 -2.40 2.61
C LEU A 28 0.33 -3.75 3.12
N ARG A 29 -0.56 -4.56 3.71
CA ARG A 29 -0.21 -5.92 4.15
C ARG A 29 0.16 -6.82 2.98
N THR A 30 -0.57 -6.73 1.86
CA THR A 30 -0.31 -7.50 0.64
C THR A 30 1.01 -7.06 0.03
N ALA A 31 1.20 -5.74 -0.16
CA ALA A 31 2.46 -5.18 -0.63
C ALA A 31 3.66 -5.56 0.25
N TYR A 32 3.52 -5.55 1.59
CA TYR A 32 4.58 -6.00 2.49
C TYR A 32 4.95 -7.46 2.30
N ASN A 33 3.96 -8.33 2.05
CA ASN A 33 4.20 -9.77 1.95
C ASN A 33 5.00 -10.15 0.71
N GLU A 34 4.92 -9.34 -0.35
CA GLU A 34 5.71 -9.49 -1.56
C GLU A 34 7.21 -9.40 -1.28
N GLN A 35 7.95 -10.40 -1.77
CA GLN A 35 9.39 -10.53 -1.53
C GLN A 35 10.17 -9.31 -2.05
N VAL A 36 9.79 -8.80 -3.23
CA VAL A 36 10.40 -7.60 -3.83
C VAL A 36 10.31 -6.37 -2.92
N THR A 37 9.20 -6.21 -2.20
CA THR A 37 8.99 -5.07 -1.29
C THR A 37 9.83 -5.22 -0.03
N LYS A 38 9.92 -6.43 0.54
CA LYS A 38 10.78 -6.71 1.70
C LYS A 38 12.25 -6.46 1.38
N GLU A 39 12.70 -6.88 0.21
CA GLU A 39 14.06 -6.62 -0.27
C GLU A 39 14.32 -5.14 -0.46
N LEU A 40 13.38 -4.41 -1.04
CA LEU A 40 13.50 -2.96 -1.19
C LEU A 40 13.66 -2.28 0.18
N ILE A 41 12.81 -2.62 1.16
CA ILE A 41 12.89 -2.04 2.52
C ILE A 41 14.27 -2.27 3.14
N LYS A 42 14.83 -3.47 3.05
CA LYS A 42 16.19 -3.77 3.56
C LYS A 42 17.26 -2.92 2.89
N GLN A 43 17.13 -2.64 1.60
CA GLN A 43 18.10 -1.86 0.84
C GLN A 43 18.04 -0.35 1.14
N LEU A 44 16.96 0.15 1.75
CA LEU A 44 16.81 1.58 2.08
C LEU A 44 17.66 2.05 3.26
N GLU A 45 18.36 1.14 3.95
CA GLU A 45 19.38 1.52 4.95
C GLU A 45 20.55 2.29 4.31
N ASP A 46 20.80 2.05 3.03
CA ASP A 46 21.80 2.76 2.23
C ASP A 46 21.21 4.07 1.66
N PRO A 47 21.82 5.23 1.94
CA PRO A 47 21.36 6.53 1.47
C PRO A 47 21.23 6.65 -0.05
N GLU A 48 22.09 6.00 -0.84
CA GLU A 48 22.00 6.04 -2.30
C GLU A 48 20.70 5.41 -2.81
N ASN A 49 20.26 4.36 -2.12
CA ASN A 49 19.04 3.63 -2.44
C ASN A 49 17.80 4.42 -2.04
N LEU A 50 17.85 5.05 -0.87
CA LEU A 50 16.80 5.98 -0.46
C LEU A 50 16.63 7.11 -1.48
N TRP A 51 17.74 7.70 -1.94
CA TRP A 51 17.71 8.74 -2.97
C TRP A 51 17.13 8.25 -4.29
N LEU A 52 17.50 7.03 -4.72
CA LEU A 52 17.02 6.50 -5.99
C LEU A 52 15.51 6.15 -5.95
N VAL A 53 14.97 5.68 -4.83
CA VAL A 53 13.50 5.48 -4.67
C VAL A 53 12.77 6.82 -4.66
N LEU A 54 13.31 7.82 -3.94
CA LEU A 54 12.75 9.17 -3.93
C LEU A 54 12.72 9.75 -5.36
N LYS A 55 13.86 9.73 -6.05
CA LYS A 55 13.98 10.20 -7.44
C LYS A 55 12.99 9.48 -8.35
N ARG A 56 12.89 8.14 -8.22
CA ARG A 56 11.99 7.34 -9.04
C ARG A 56 10.52 7.69 -8.79
N SER A 57 10.14 7.95 -7.55
CA SER A 57 8.79 8.39 -7.19
C SER A 57 8.41 9.71 -7.86
N VAL A 58 9.35 10.66 -7.88
CA VAL A 58 9.17 11.95 -8.57
C VAL A 58 9.04 11.75 -10.07
N GLU A 59 9.95 10.97 -10.69
CA GLU A 59 9.90 10.67 -12.13
C GLU A 59 8.55 10.07 -12.54
N LEU A 60 8.06 9.04 -11.83
CA LEU A 60 6.79 8.38 -12.14
C LEU A 60 5.59 9.32 -11.96
N SER A 61 5.62 10.20 -10.95
CA SER A 61 4.53 11.15 -10.69
C SER A 61 4.35 12.20 -11.79
N GLN A 62 5.40 12.47 -12.57
CA GLN A 62 5.42 13.47 -13.63
C GLN A 62 5.18 12.89 -15.03
N ARG A 63 5.08 11.57 -15.16
CA ARG A 63 4.83 10.94 -16.46
C ARG A 63 3.44 11.29 -16.98
N GLU A 64 3.37 11.54 -18.28
CA GLU A 64 2.09 11.69 -18.97
C GLU A 64 1.33 10.36 -18.93
N ILE A 65 0.02 10.47 -18.68
CA ILE A 65 -0.91 9.36 -18.70
C ILE A 65 -2.13 9.75 -19.51
N ASP A 66 -2.84 8.74 -20.02
CA ASP A 66 -4.18 8.93 -20.55
C ASP A 66 -5.14 9.28 -19.40
N LEU A 67 -5.82 10.42 -19.53
CA LEU A 67 -6.73 10.92 -18.50
C LEU A 67 -8.03 10.13 -18.38
N GLN A 68 -8.32 9.25 -19.36
CA GLN A 68 -9.50 8.38 -19.34
C GLN A 68 -9.31 7.14 -18.45
N TYR A 69 -8.07 6.81 -18.08
CA TYR A 69 -7.74 5.59 -17.33
C TYR A 69 -7.05 5.90 -16.00
N GLU A 70 -7.03 4.90 -15.12
CA GLU A 70 -6.27 4.94 -13.88
C GLU A 70 -4.77 5.08 -14.16
N ASN A 71 -4.05 5.76 -13.27
CA ASN A 71 -2.60 5.86 -13.37
C ASN A 71 -1.95 4.47 -13.26
N PRO A 72 -1.23 3.99 -14.29
CA PRO A 72 -0.64 2.65 -14.28
C PRO A 72 0.43 2.47 -13.19
N TRP A 73 0.92 3.55 -12.60
CA TRP A 73 1.92 3.54 -11.54
C TRP A 73 1.33 3.84 -10.14
N ASP A 74 0.01 3.91 -9.97
CA ASP A 74 -0.60 4.23 -8.67
C ASP A 74 -0.13 3.29 -7.54
N THR A 75 -0.12 1.98 -7.81
CA THR A 75 0.35 0.97 -6.86
C THR A 75 1.83 1.18 -6.51
N ALA A 76 2.68 1.37 -7.51
CA ALA A 76 4.12 1.56 -7.32
C ALA A 76 4.43 2.84 -6.52
N LEU A 77 3.79 3.95 -6.88
CA LEU A 77 3.89 5.23 -6.18
C LEU A 77 3.47 5.10 -4.72
N THR A 78 2.35 4.42 -4.46
CA THR A 78 1.89 4.15 -3.09
C THR A 78 2.92 3.36 -2.29
N VAL A 79 3.46 2.28 -2.88
CA VAL A 79 4.48 1.45 -2.22
C VAL A 79 5.74 2.24 -1.94
N TYR A 80 6.24 3.05 -2.88
CA TYR A 80 7.41 3.89 -2.67
C TYR A 80 7.22 4.91 -1.56
N LEU A 81 6.10 5.63 -1.53
CA LEU A 81 5.78 6.52 -0.43
C LEU A 81 5.77 5.79 0.92
N TRP A 82 5.17 4.60 0.93
CA TRP A 82 5.06 3.81 2.15
C TRP A 82 6.42 3.31 2.63
N VAL A 83 7.25 2.70 1.79
CA VAL A 83 8.58 2.24 2.21
C VAL A 83 9.49 3.40 2.62
N LEU A 84 9.44 4.54 1.93
CA LEU A 84 10.14 5.76 2.36
C LEU A 84 9.68 6.20 3.74
N SER A 85 8.38 6.13 4.03
CA SER A 85 7.83 6.53 5.34
C SER A 85 8.24 5.62 6.50
N LEU A 86 8.66 4.38 6.21
CA LEU A 86 9.20 3.47 7.21
C LEU A 86 10.62 3.88 7.63
N THR A 87 11.42 4.34 6.66
CA THR A 87 12.85 4.62 6.86
C THR A 87 13.13 6.09 7.20
N LYS A 88 12.62 7.04 6.38
CA LYS A 88 12.88 8.47 6.54
C LYS A 88 11.68 9.31 6.13
N LEU A 89 10.99 9.87 7.12
CA LEU A 89 9.72 10.56 6.93
C LEU A 89 9.84 11.80 6.03
N GLU A 90 10.93 12.56 6.13
CA GLU A 90 11.16 13.78 5.33
C GLU A 90 11.27 13.46 3.84
N ALA A 91 11.92 12.34 3.50
CA ALA A 91 12.00 11.86 2.13
C ALA A 91 10.63 11.43 1.60
N ALA A 92 9.84 10.72 2.43
CA ALA A 92 8.48 10.34 2.08
C ALA A 92 7.57 11.55 1.85
N GLN A 93 7.71 12.61 2.65
CA GLN A 93 6.94 13.85 2.50
C GLN A 93 7.33 14.62 1.25
N THR A 94 8.62 14.67 0.95
CA THR A 94 9.12 15.27 -0.29
C THR A 94 8.55 14.53 -1.49
N ALA A 95 8.64 13.20 -1.52
CA ALA A 95 8.00 12.39 -2.56
C ALA A 95 6.48 12.63 -2.63
N ALA A 96 5.79 12.67 -1.48
CA ALA A 96 4.35 12.87 -1.41
C ALA A 96 3.91 14.20 -2.03
N ALA A 97 4.71 15.27 -1.92
CA ALA A 97 4.40 16.56 -2.54
C ALA A 97 4.33 16.47 -4.07
N PHE A 98 5.17 15.64 -4.70
CA PHE A 98 5.13 15.36 -6.13
C PHE A 98 4.04 14.33 -6.48
N VAL A 99 3.96 13.22 -5.74
CA VAL A 99 2.97 12.17 -6.00
C VAL A 99 1.53 12.67 -5.89
N ARG A 100 1.23 13.59 -4.99
CA ARG A 100 -0.10 14.22 -4.90
C ARG A 100 -0.51 14.94 -6.20
N GLN A 101 0.45 15.37 -7.01
CA GLN A 101 0.19 16.05 -8.29
C GLN A 101 0.03 15.06 -9.46
N ALA A 102 0.32 13.76 -9.23
CA ALA A 102 0.11 12.73 -10.23
C ALA A 102 -1.38 12.63 -10.58
N LYS A 103 -1.68 12.61 -11.87
CA LYS A 103 -3.07 12.50 -12.35
C LYS A 103 -3.58 11.08 -12.13
N ASN A 104 -4.89 10.95 -11.93
CA ASN A 104 -5.64 9.68 -11.79
C ASN A 104 -5.04 8.64 -10.82
N GLY A 105 -4.33 9.09 -9.77
CA GLY A 105 -3.89 8.23 -8.67
C GLY A 105 -4.99 8.08 -7.62
N TRP A 106 -5.23 6.85 -7.15
CA TRP A 106 -6.23 6.55 -6.12
C TRP A 106 -5.58 6.33 -4.75
N TRP A 107 -4.81 5.25 -4.61
CA TRP A 107 -4.10 4.94 -3.37
C TRP A 107 -2.97 5.93 -3.11
N SER A 108 -2.24 6.29 -4.16
CA SER A 108 -1.05 7.13 -4.04
C SER A 108 -1.41 8.54 -3.58
N THR A 109 -2.43 9.14 -4.20
CA THR A 109 -2.97 10.46 -3.83
C THR A 109 -3.51 10.46 -2.40
N LYS A 110 -4.28 9.43 -2.01
CA LYS A 110 -4.83 9.32 -0.67
C LYS A 110 -3.72 9.23 0.38
N PHE A 111 -2.70 8.42 0.13
CA PHE A 111 -1.60 8.24 1.05
C PHE A 111 -0.65 9.45 1.10
N ALA A 112 -0.38 10.09 -0.04
CA ALA A 112 0.38 11.34 -0.11
C ALA A 112 -0.30 12.45 0.71
N ASN A 113 -1.62 12.61 0.56
CA ASN A 113 -2.39 13.56 1.36
C ASN A 113 -2.28 13.26 2.86
N ALA A 114 -2.38 11.98 3.24
CA ALA A 114 -2.21 11.58 4.63
C ALA A 114 -0.82 11.96 5.16
N LEU A 115 0.27 11.66 4.43
CA LEU A 115 1.64 12.01 4.83
C LEU A 115 1.84 13.52 5.01
N LEU A 116 1.27 14.34 4.12
CA LEU A 116 1.40 15.79 4.14
C LEU A 116 0.51 16.47 5.21
N GLN A 117 -0.70 15.97 5.44
CA GLN A 117 -1.58 16.47 6.50
C GLN A 117 -1.03 16.13 7.89
N ASN A 118 -0.49 14.92 8.02
CA ASN A 118 0.10 14.43 9.24
C ASN A 118 1.37 15.21 9.66
N TYR A 119 2.08 15.86 8.74
CA TYR A 119 3.16 16.80 9.08
C TYR A 119 2.66 18.00 9.90
N LYS A 120 1.47 18.50 9.58
CA LYS A 120 0.89 19.68 10.25
C LYS A 120 0.39 19.35 11.66
N ASN A 121 0.02 18.10 11.88
CA ASN A 121 -0.51 17.60 13.15
C ASN A 121 0.46 16.55 13.70
N ASN A 122 1.42 16.95 14.54
CA ASN A 122 2.52 16.16 15.17
C ASN A 122 2.12 14.84 15.91
N HIS A 123 0.99 14.22 15.62
CA HIS A 123 0.42 13.02 16.26
C HIS A 123 0.55 11.73 15.42
N ILE A 124 1.50 11.63 14.50
CA ILE A 124 1.76 10.44 13.66
C ILE A 124 2.40 9.30 14.45
N ARG A 125 1.74 8.84 15.50
CA ARG A 125 1.98 7.52 16.08
C ARG A 125 0.78 6.58 15.90
N LYS A 126 -0.35 7.08 15.37
CA LYS A 126 -1.63 6.34 15.32
C LYS A 126 -1.98 5.71 13.97
N PHE A 127 -1.24 5.95 12.88
CA PHE A 127 -1.21 4.97 11.77
C PHE A 127 -0.33 3.83 12.24
N ASP A 128 -0.95 3.04 13.09
CA ASP A 128 -0.32 2.37 14.20
C ASP A 128 0.60 1.25 13.68
N ARG A 129 1.92 1.47 13.77
CA ARG A 129 2.92 0.39 13.63
C ARG A 129 2.55 -0.80 14.54
N SER A 130 1.79 -0.56 15.63
CA SER A 130 1.30 -1.61 16.53
C SER A 130 0.02 -2.33 16.07
N ARG A 131 -0.70 -1.89 15.02
CA ARG A 131 -1.75 -2.71 14.38
C ARG A 131 -1.19 -3.69 13.37
N ILE A 132 -0.07 -3.36 12.76
CA ILE A 132 0.75 -4.35 12.07
C ILE A 132 1.68 -4.97 13.12
N LYS A 133 1.13 -5.65 14.12
CA LYS A 133 1.91 -6.66 14.86
C LYS A 133 2.20 -7.75 13.84
N PHE A 134 3.26 -7.58 13.08
CA PHE A 134 3.88 -8.67 12.36
C PHE A 134 4.26 -9.68 13.43
N LYS A 135 3.44 -10.72 13.62
CA LYS A 135 3.92 -11.94 14.24
C LYS A 135 5.12 -12.34 13.39
N SER A 136 6.34 -12.11 13.88
CA SER A 136 7.54 -12.58 13.23
C SER A 136 7.29 -14.04 12.90
N THR A 137 7.42 -14.42 11.63
CA THR A 137 7.22 -15.79 11.14
C THR A 137 8.19 -16.80 11.77
N GLN A 138 9.00 -16.39 12.76
CA GLN A 138 9.83 -17.25 13.61
C GLN A 138 9.04 -18.13 14.60
N GLU A 139 7.71 -18.02 14.70
CA GLU A 139 6.89 -18.95 15.52
C GLU A 139 6.10 -20.00 14.70
N ILE A 140 6.45 -20.24 13.44
CA ILE A 140 6.17 -21.55 12.84
C ILE A 140 7.34 -22.45 13.20
N SER A 141 7.38 -22.83 14.48
CA SER A 141 8.29 -23.85 14.97
C SER A 141 8.15 -25.09 14.10
N ALA A 142 9.29 -25.63 13.66
CA ALA A 142 9.43 -26.89 12.95
C ALA A 142 9.00 -28.13 13.78
N SER A 143 8.17 -27.96 14.82
CA SER A 143 7.77 -29.00 15.77
C SER A 143 6.47 -29.74 15.40
N GLN A 144 5.97 -29.60 14.17
CA GLN A 144 4.78 -30.35 13.69
C GLN A 144 4.96 -31.02 12.32
N ILE A 145 6.19 -31.38 11.93
CA ILE A 145 6.38 -32.40 10.90
C ILE A 145 6.52 -33.74 11.63
N LYS A 146 5.39 -34.46 11.79
CA LYS A 146 5.44 -35.90 12.10
C LYS A 146 5.94 -36.63 10.85
N PRO A 147 7.04 -37.40 10.91
CA PRO A 147 7.41 -38.30 9.85
C PRO A 147 6.71 -39.65 10.08
N GLU A 148 5.47 -39.76 9.62
CA GLU A 148 4.72 -41.02 9.52
C GLU A 148 3.81 -40.85 8.28
N LEU A 149 3.74 -41.71 7.28
CA LEU A 149 4.08 -43.12 7.15
C LEU A 149 4.25 -43.40 5.65
N ILE A 150 5.23 -44.23 5.31
CA ILE A 150 5.31 -44.92 4.03
C ILE A 150 4.09 -45.85 3.94
N ILE A 151 3.16 -45.58 3.02
CA ILE A 151 2.14 -46.55 2.62
C ILE A 151 2.22 -46.76 1.11
N SER A 152 2.81 -47.90 0.78
CA SER A 152 2.63 -48.62 -0.48
C SER A 152 1.23 -49.25 -0.50
N SER A 153 0.47 -49.06 -1.58
CA SER A 153 -0.64 -49.92 -2.07
C SER A 153 -1.58 -49.08 -2.97
N LYS A 154 -1.51 -49.23 -4.30
CA LYS A 154 -2.42 -50.03 -5.15
C LYS A 154 -3.91 -49.63 -5.11
N ASN A 155 -4.40 -49.26 -6.31
CA ASN A 155 -5.74 -49.37 -6.88
C ASN A 155 -6.93 -48.79 -6.09
N ALA A 156 -7.46 -47.64 -6.55
CA ALA A 156 -8.85 -47.25 -6.33
C ALA A 156 -9.42 -46.49 -7.55
N LYS A 157 -10.68 -46.81 -7.86
CA LYS A 157 -11.53 -46.31 -8.96
C LYS A 157 -11.85 -44.80 -8.84
N PRO A 158 -12.25 -44.13 -9.94
CA PRO A 158 -12.68 -42.74 -9.90
C PRO A 158 -14.11 -42.63 -9.34
N GLU A 159 -14.27 -41.96 -8.20
CA GLU A 159 -15.58 -41.49 -7.72
C GLU A 159 -15.82 -40.04 -8.14
N GLU A 160 -17.05 -39.80 -8.61
CA GLU A 160 -17.58 -38.53 -9.09
C GLU A 160 -17.70 -37.50 -7.98
N HIS A 161 -16.94 -36.40 -8.08
CA HIS A 161 -17.09 -35.27 -7.16
C HIS A 161 -18.29 -34.39 -7.54
N LYS A 162 -19.35 -34.48 -6.74
CA LYS A 162 -20.45 -33.50 -6.71
C LYS A 162 -19.92 -32.13 -6.27
N ILE A 163 -20.08 -31.13 -7.13
CA ILE A 163 -19.74 -29.72 -6.88
C ILE A 163 -20.73 -29.16 -5.85
N ALA A 164 -20.27 -28.93 -4.62
CA ALA A 164 -21.01 -28.19 -3.61
C ALA A 164 -20.98 -26.69 -3.95
N ARG A 165 -22.16 -26.10 -4.14
CA ARG A 165 -22.33 -24.65 -4.31
C ARG A 165 -21.98 -23.94 -3.00
N GLN A 166 -21.07 -22.98 -3.04
CA GLN A 166 -20.82 -22.07 -1.92
C GLN A 166 -21.98 -21.05 -1.79
N PRO A 167 -22.36 -20.64 -0.56
CA PRO A 167 -23.41 -19.65 -0.35
C PRO A 167 -22.96 -18.24 -0.72
N ALA A 168 -23.89 -17.48 -1.30
CA ALA A 168 -23.71 -16.09 -1.70
C ALA A 168 -23.34 -15.20 -0.50
N PHE A 169 -22.27 -14.43 -0.66
CA PHE A 169 -21.80 -13.44 0.30
C PHE A 169 -22.70 -12.19 0.24
N ASN A 170 -23.48 -11.95 1.29
CA ASN A 170 -24.41 -10.84 1.41
C ASN A 170 -23.68 -9.58 1.93
N TRP A 171 -23.55 -8.57 1.07
CA TRP A 171 -23.06 -7.24 1.45
C TRP A 171 -24.20 -6.40 2.00
N ASN A 172 -24.25 -6.18 3.32
CA ASN A 172 -25.14 -5.18 3.89
C ASN A 172 -24.46 -4.31 4.96
N HIS A 173 -24.31 -3.04 4.59
CA HIS A 173 -24.37 -1.82 5.40
C HIS A 173 -23.47 -1.67 6.65
N SER A 174 -22.50 -0.76 6.53
CA SER A 174 -22.14 0.15 7.63
C SER A 174 -21.62 1.48 7.06
N GLN A 175 -22.58 2.32 6.64
CA GLN A 175 -22.41 3.76 6.58
C GLN A 175 -22.33 4.28 8.02
N GLN A 176 -21.17 4.77 8.46
CA GLN A 176 -21.07 5.57 9.68
C GLN A 176 -20.74 7.02 9.33
N LYS A 177 -21.80 7.83 9.42
CA LYS A 177 -21.91 9.24 9.81
C LYS A 177 -20.66 10.12 9.62
N ILE A 178 -20.71 10.96 8.59
CA ILE A 178 -19.92 12.19 8.49
C ILE A 178 -20.53 13.22 9.45
N SER A 179 -19.78 13.58 10.49
CA SER A 179 -20.09 14.74 11.32
C SER A 179 -19.72 16.01 10.54
N VAL A 180 -20.73 16.82 10.21
CA VAL A 180 -20.57 18.14 9.61
C VAL A 180 -19.95 19.08 10.65
N LEU A 181 -18.73 19.55 10.42
CA LEU A 181 -18.15 20.65 11.18
C LEU A 181 -18.47 21.97 10.44
N ASN A 182 -19.20 22.82 11.14
CA ASN A 182 -19.57 24.17 10.73
C ASN A 182 -18.33 25.02 10.41
N ILE A 183 -18.32 25.60 9.21
CA ILE A 183 -17.37 26.63 8.80
C ILE A 183 -17.93 27.97 9.25
N THR A 184 -17.33 28.55 10.29
CA THR A 184 -17.56 29.94 10.69
C THR A 184 -16.96 30.85 9.62
N ARG A 185 -17.80 31.62 8.92
CA ARG A 185 -17.37 32.67 7.98
C ARG A 185 -16.80 33.85 8.77
N HIS A 186 -15.56 34.24 8.50
CA HIS A 186 -15.02 35.52 8.96
C HIS A 186 -15.53 36.67 8.08
N PRO A 187 -15.80 37.86 8.65
CA PRO A 187 -16.26 39.02 7.90
C PRO A 187 -15.15 39.62 7.04
N ILE A 188 -15.54 40.04 5.82
CA ILE A 188 -14.75 40.81 4.88
C ILE A 188 -14.57 42.22 5.45
N VAL A 189 -13.33 42.66 5.63
CA VAL A 189 -13.00 44.05 5.95
C VAL A 189 -12.89 44.81 4.64
N GLU A 190 -13.87 45.68 4.34
CA GLU A 190 -13.77 46.68 3.28
C GLU A 190 -12.75 47.75 3.67
N LEU A 191 -11.67 47.87 2.89
CA LEU A 191 -10.75 48.99 2.96
C LEU A 191 -11.32 50.14 2.15
N SER A 192 -11.81 51.17 2.85
CA SER A 192 -12.19 52.45 2.27
C SER A 192 -10.95 53.24 1.88
N HIS A 193 -10.85 53.63 0.61
CA HIS A 193 -9.84 54.54 0.10
C HIS A 193 -10.12 55.96 0.59
N LYS A 194 -9.07 56.62 1.11
CA LYS A 194 -8.95 58.08 1.17
C LYS A 194 -7.84 58.51 0.24
#